data_AF-A0A494WTR1-F1
#
_entry.id   AF-A0A494WTR1-F1
#
_cell.length_a   1.000
_cell.length_b   1.000
_cell.length_c   1.000
_cell.angle_alpha   90.00
_cell.angle_beta   90.00
_cell.angle_gamma   90.00
#
_symmetry.space_group_name_H-M   'P 1'
#
loop_
_entity.id
_entity.type
_entity.pdbx_description
1 polymer ?
#
loop_
_entity_poly.entity_id
_entity_poly.type
_entity_poly.pdbx_seq_one_letter_code
_entity_poly.pdbx_strand_id
1 'polypeptide(L)'
;MEKKMYSVQIGDEIRQYEAGTTYRQIAAEHQKDYEDDIVLVFINDRLQELHKTLEGDCVMRFETTSGPIGHKTYKRSMSLMLVKAVYDVANHDDIDKVRIHYSVSKGYYCTIEGNIRLDQEFLEHVEARMRENARDGGDGYAH
;
A
#
# COMPACT_ATOMS: atom_id res chain seq x y z
N MET A 1 16.97 20.74 -25.11
CA MET A 1 17.79 20.11 -24.05
C MET A 1 17.45 18.63 -24.08
N GLU A 2 18.44 17.75 -24.16
CA GLU A 2 18.20 16.31 -24.05
C GLU A 2 17.66 16.00 -22.65
N LYS A 3 16.59 15.19 -22.60
CA LYS A 3 16.06 14.71 -21.32
C LYS A 3 16.99 13.62 -20.81
N LYS A 4 17.34 13.68 -19.52
CA LYS A 4 18.14 12.64 -18.87
C LYS A 4 17.35 11.33 -18.90
N MET A 5 17.98 10.24 -19.34
CA MET A 5 17.38 8.91 -19.41
C MET A 5 18.03 7.99 -18.38
N TYR A 6 17.27 7.05 -17.85
CA TYR A 6 17.75 5.97 -16.98
C TYR A 6 17.42 4.61 -17.57
N SER A 7 18.35 3.67 -17.43
CA SER A 7 18.19 2.28 -17.83
C SER A 7 17.58 1.48 -16.68
N VAL A 8 16.44 0.84 -16.93
CA VAL A 8 15.71 0.03 -15.95
C VAL A 8 15.70 -1.41 -16.46
N GLN A 9 16.29 -2.32 -15.68
CA GLN A 9 16.25 -3.75 -15.94
C GLN A 9 15.04 -4.37 -15.26
N ILE A 10 14.16 -5.04 -16.01
CA ILE A 10 12.96 -5.74 -15.53
C ILE A 10 13.05 -7.20 -16.00
N GLY A 11 13.44 -8.10 -15.10
CA GLY A 11 13.78 -9.47 -15.47
C GLY A 11 14.97 -9.49 -16.44
N ASP A 12 14.73 -10.02 -17.64
CA ASP A 12 15.73 -10.09 -18.71
C ASP A 12 15.68 -8.89 -19.68
N GLU A 13 14.69 -8.01 -19.56
CA GLU A 13 14.53 -6.84 -20.41
C GLU A 13 15.21 -5.60 -19.81
N ILE A 14 15.83 -4.78 -20.65
CA ILE A 14 16.33 -3.44 -20.28
C ILE A 14 15.61 -2.40 -21.13
N ARG A 15 14.96 -1.44 -20.47
CA ARG A 15 14.29 -0.29 -21.11
C ARG A 15 14.84 1.03 -20.62
N GLN A 16 14.70 2.07 -21.44
CA GLN A 16 15.06 3.43 -21.05
C GLN A 16 13.82 4.28 -20.77
N TYR A 17 13.87 5.00 -19.66
CA TYR A 17 12.82 5.90 -19.21
C TYR A 17 13.40 7.29 -18.93
N GLU A 18 12.59 8.33 -19.11
CA GLU A 18 12.98 9.69 -18.77
C GLU A 18 13.15 9.83 -17.25
N ALA A 19 14.11 10.65 -16.82
CA ALA A 19 14.24 11.02 -15.41
C ALA A 19 12.94 11.67 -14.92
N GLY A 20 12.48 11.25 -13.74
CA GLY A 20 11.20 11.70 -13.18
C GLY A 20 10.00 10.82 -13.56
N THR A 21 10.14 9.81 -14.43
CA THR A 21 9.09 8.80 -14.62
C THR A 21 8.81 8.09 -13.29
N THR A 22 7.53 8.02 -12.92
CA THR A 22 7.07 7.32 -11.70
C THR A 22 7.08 5.81 -11.90
N TYR A 23 7.28 5.06 -10.82
CA TYR A 23 7.17 3.59 -10.89
C TYR A 23 5.75 3.14 -11.25
N ARG A 24 4.72 3.94 -10.92
CA ARG A 24 3.33 3.73 -11.36
C ARG A 24 3.19 3.72 -12.87
N GLN A 25 3.83 4.66 -13.57
CA GLN A 25 3.78 4.71 -15.03
C GLN A 25 4.42 3.46 -15.64
N ILE A 26 5.57 3.05 -15.12
CA ILE A 26 6.27 1.84 -15.58
C ILE A 26 5.44 0.59 -15.27
N ALA A 27 4.89 0.48 -14.05
CA ALA A 27 4.01 -0.63 -13.67
C ALA A 27 2.76 -0.73 -14.57
N ALA A 28 2.17 0.40 -14.94
CA ALA A 28 1.01 0.41 -15.83
C ALA A 28 1.32 -0.18 -17.23
N GLU A 29 2.54 -0.01 -17.74
CA GLU A 29 2.98 -0.63 -19.00
C GLU A 29 3.06 -2.16 -18.91
N HIS A 30 3.39 -2.68 -17.72
CA HIS A 30 3.62 -4.10 -17.46
C HIS A 30 2.43 -4.81 -16.80
N GLN A 31 1.41 -4.09 -16.31
CA GLN A 31 0.28 -4.67 -15.59
C GLN A 31 -0.44 -5.78 -16.37
N LYS A 32 -0.49 -5.66 -17.70
CA LYS A 32 -1.07 -6.67 -18.61
C LYS A 32 -0.37 -8.05 -18.55
N ASP A 33 0.88 -8.08 -18.07
CA ASP A 33 1.69 -9.29 -17.96
C ASP A 33 1.50 -9.99 -16.59
N TYR A 34 0.65 -9.44 -15.71
CA TYR A 34 0.34 -9.95 -14.38
C TYR A 34 -1.17 -10.16 -14.20
N GLU A 35 -1.56 -11.30 -13.62
CA GLU A 35 -2.96 -11.60 -13.29
C GLU A 35 -3.49 -10.71 -12.16
N ASP A 36 -2.62 -10.37 -11.21
CA ASP A 36 -2.93 -9.59 -10.02
C ASP A 36 -2.38 -8.16 -10.12
N ASP A 37 -3.05 -7.21 -9.46
CA ASP A 37 -2.64 -5.80 -9.43
C ASP A 37 -1.21 -5.65 -8.89
N ILE A 38 -0.38 -4.94 -9.63
CA ILE A 38 0.95 -4.47 -9.20
C ILE A 38 0.72 -3.35 -8.19
N VAL A 39 1.16 -3.56 -6.96
CA VAL A 39 0.94 -2.62 -5.86
C VAL A 39 2.22 -1.94 -5.38
N LEU A 40 3.37 -2.58 -5.59
CA LEU A 40 4.69 -2.07 -5.17
C LEU A 40 5.77 -2.49 -6.17
N VAL A 41 6.95 -1.89 -6.03
CA VAL A 41 8.16 -2.29 -6.78
C VAL A 41 9.34 -2.50 -5.85
N PHE A 42 10.21 -3.44 -6.19
CA PHE A 42 11.58 -3.46 -5.68
C PHE A 42 12.48 -2.70 -6.64
N ILE A 43 13.26 -1.75 -6.12
CA ILE A 43 14.32 -1.05 -6.83
C ILE A 43 15.63 -1.43 -6.16
N ASN A 44 16.52 -2.12 -6.89
CA ASN A 44 17.78 -2.65 -6.34
C ASN A 44 17.57 -3.37 -5.00
N ASP A 45 16.60 -4.30 -4.99
CA ASP A 45 16.14 -5.10 -3.84
C ASP A 45 15.54 -4.33 -2.65
N ARG A 46 15.27 -3.03 -2.80
CA ARG A 46 14.52 -2.25 -1.81
C ARG A 46 13.08 -2.04 -2.27
N LEU A 47 12.13 -2.39 -1.41
CA LEU A 47 10.70 -2.17 -1.66
C LEU A 47 10.39 -0.66 -1.65
N GLN A 48 9.65 -0.18 -2.64
CA GLN A 48 9.30 1.22 -2.85
C GLN A 48 7.84 1.38 -3.29
N GLU A 49 7.29 2.55 -2.96
CA GLU A 49 5.95 2.98 -3.34
C GLU A 49 5.87 3.41 -4.81
N LEU A 50 4.74 3.13 -5.48
CA LEU A 50 4.57 3.40 -6.91
C LEU A 50 4.60 4.90 -7.28
N HIS A 51 4.34 5.81 -6.34
CA HIS A 51 4.36 7.25 -6.60
C HIS A 51 5.77 7.85 -6.68
N LYS A 52 6.80 7.11 -6.25
CA LYS A 52 8.20 7.56 -6.34
C LYS A 52 8.69 7.50 -7.79
N THR A 53 9.76 8.25 -8.06
CA THR A 53 10.32 8.44 -9.41
C THR A 53 11.68 7.77 -9.57
N LEU A 54 12.09 7.57 -10.83
CA LEU A 54 13.44 7.14 -11.15
C LEU A 54 14.46 8.23 -10.82
N GLU A 55 15.47 7.85 -10.04
CA GLU A 55 16.60 8.72 -9.66
C GLU A 55 17.93 8.27 -10.30
N GLY A 56 17.94 7.11 -10.96
CA GLY A 56 19.13 6.47 -11.51
C GLY A 56 18.79 5.19 -12.26
N ASP A 57 19.80 4.61 -12.90
CA ASP A 57 19.73 3.26 -13.45
C ASP A 57 19.45 2.25 -12.33
N CYS A 58 18.59 1.26 -12.59
CA CYS A 58 18.19 0.31 -11.55
C CYS A 58 17.71 -1.03 -12.09
N VAL A 59 17.68 -2.01 -11.18
CA VAL A 59 16.96 -3.28 -11.36
C VAL A 59 15.60 -3.14 -10.68
N MET A 60 14.53 -3.36 -11.44
CA MET A 60 13.16 -3.27 -10.97
C MET A 60 12.48 -4.64 -10.99
N ARG A 61 11.75 -4.96 -9.92
CA ARG A 61 10.83 -6.11 -9.86
C ARG A 61 9.48 -5.66 -9.35
N PHE A 62 8.40 -6.15 -9.93
CA PHE A 62 7.04 -5.84 -9.49
C PHE A 62 6.62 -6.77 -8.35
N GLU A 63 5.88 -6.23 -7.39
CA GLU A 63 5.20 -7.00 -6.35
C GLU A 63 3.69 -6.83 -6.53
N THR A 64 2.99 -7.95 -6.64
CA THR A 64 1.54 -8.01 -6.84
C THR A 64 0.80 -8.34 -5.55
N THR A 65 -0.53 -8.24 -5.57
CA THR A 65 -1.38 -8.60 -4.41
C THR A 65 -1.31 -10.08 -4.02
N SER A 66 -0.85 -10.96 -4.92
CA SER A 66 -0.67 -12.40 -4.68
C SER A 66 0.73 -12.81 -4.19
N GLY A 67 1.71 -11.90 -4.24
CA GLY A 67 3.10 -12.19 -3.87
C GLY A 67 3.31 -12.40 -2.36
N PRO A 68 4.22 -13.31 -1.94
CA PRO A 68 4.40 -13.70 -0.54
C PRO A 68 4.99 -12.60 0.36
N ILE A 69 5.63 -11.56 -0.21
CA ILE A 69 6.24 -10.45 0.52
C ILE A 69 5.28 -9.26 0.59
N GLY A 70 4.59 -8.97 -0.51
CA GLY A 70 3.49 -8.00 -0.59
C GLY A 70 2.38 -8.39 0.37
N HIS A 71 1.99 -9.67 0.40
CA HIS A 71 0.91 -10.12 1.24
C HIS A 71 1.18 -9.96 2.74
N LYS A 72 2.41 -10.01 3.27
CA LYS A 72 2.65 -9.82 4.72
C LYS A 72 2.82 -8.35 5.13
N THR A 73 3.54 -7.57 4.32
CA THR A 73 3.84 -6.16 4.63
C THR A 73 2.63 -5.27 4.35
N TYR A 74 1.96 -5.43 3.20
CA TYR A 74 0.71 -4.74 2.88
C TYR A 74 -0.38 -5.05 3.92
N LYS A 75 -0.51 -6.32 4.30
CA LYS A 75 -1.41 -6.76 5.37
C LYS A 75 -1.18 -6.06 6.68
N ARG A 76 0.09 -5.88 7.09
CA ARG A 76 0.43 -5.19 8.34
C ARG A 76 0.09 -3.70 8.25
N SER A 77 0.42 -3.04 7.14
CA SER A 77 0.08 -1.62 6.94
C SER A 77 -1.42 -1.38 6.92
N MET A 78 -2.19 -2.23 6.23
CA MET A 78 -3.66 -2.17 6.23
C MET A 78 -4.27 -2.52 7.58
N SER A 79 -3.69 -3.47 8.31
CA SER A 79 -4.10 -3.78 9.68
C SER A 79 -3.88 -2.59 10.62
N LEU A 80 -2.75 -1.90 10.50
CA LEU A 80 -2.46 -0.69 11.28
C LEU A 80 -3.38 0.47 10.90
N MET A 81 -3.66 0.64 9.61
CA MET A 81 -4.59 1.68 9.12
C MET A 81 -6.03 1.43 9.59
N LEU A 82 -6.48 0.18 9.59
CA LEU A 82 -7.78 -0.22 10.15
C LEU A 82 -7.85 0.10 11.64
N VAL A 83 -6.83 -0.29 12.41
CA VAL A 83 -6.78 0.00 13.85
C VAL A 83 -6.79 1.51 14.10
N LYS A 84 -5.98 2.28 13.38
CA LYS A 84 -5.97 3.75 13.48
C LYS A 84 -7.35 4.34 13.18
N ALA A 85 -7.98 3.95 12.07
CA ALA A 85 -9.28 4.48 11.68
C ALA A 85 -10.38 4.16 12.70
N VAL A 86 -10.35 2.98 13.30
CA VAL A 86 -11.26 2.61 14.39
C VAL A 86 -11.08 3.53 15.60
N TYR A 87 -9.84 3.81 16.02
CA TYR A 87 -9.56 4.74 17.12
C TYR A 87 -9.83 6.21 16.79
N ASP A 88 -9.70 6.64 15.53
CA ASP A 88 -10.01 8.01 15.11
C ASP A 88 -11.52 8.30 15.05
N VAL A 89 -12.33 7.27 14.77
CA VAL A 89 -13.78 7.39 14.65
C VAL A 89 -14.47 7.15 15.98
N ALA A 90 -13.96 6.22 16.79
CA ALA A 90 -14.43 6.05 18.16
C ALA A 90 -13.85 7.14 19.06
N ASN A 91 -14.55 7.46 20.15
CA ASN A 91 -13.90 8.18 21.23
C ASN A 91 -12.89 7.22 21.89
N HIS A 92 -11.63 7.64 22.04
CA HIS A 92 -10.54 6.77 22.49
C HIS A 92 -10.83 6.07 23.83
N ASP A 93 -11.60 6.74 24.70
CA ASP A 93 -11.99 6.23 26.03
C ASP A 93 -13.09 5.15 25.98
N ASP A 94 -13.76 4.97 24.83
CA ASP A 94 -14.82 3.98 24.65
C ASP A 94 -14.32 2.65 24.05
N ILE A 95 -13.02 2.55 23.72
CA ILE A 95 -12.39 1.32 23.22
C ILE A 95 -11.47 0.72 24.27
N ASP A 96 -11.81 -0.48 24.75
CA ASP A 96 -10.93 -1.28 25.61
C ASP A 96 -9.88 -2.02 24.77
N LYS A 97 -10.29 -2.57 23.61
CA LYS A 97 -9.39 -3.39 22.79
C LYS A 97 -9.87 -3.58 21.36
N VAL A 98 -8.93 -3.50 20.42
CA VAL A 98 -9.14 -3.94 19.02
C VAL A 98 -8.28 -5.18 18.76
N ARG A 99 -8.87 -6.28 18.28
CA ARG A 99 -8.13 -7.47 17.86
C ARG A 99 -8.45 -7.81 16.41
N ILE A 100 -7.42 -7.90 15.60
CA ILE A 100 -7.51 -8.41 14.25
C ILE A 100 -7.30 -9.93 14.31
N HIS A 101 -8.33 -10.66 13.92
CA HIS A 101 -8.30 -12.09 13.68
C HIS A 101 -8.03 -12.34 12.20
N TYR A 102 -7.04 -13.18 11.91
CA TYR A 102 -6.82 -13.69 10.58
C TYR A 102 -7.92 -14.71 10.29
N SER A 103 -8.80 -14.43 9.32
CA SER A 103 -9.78 -15.44 8.92
C SER A 103 -9.07 -16.57 8.15
N VAL A 104 -9.62 -17.78 8.22
CA VAL A 104 -9.22 -18.91 7.36
C VAL A 104 -9.79 -18.68 5.96
N SER A 105 -9.30 -17.63 5.25
CA SER A 105 -9.46 -17.33 3.80
C SER A 105 -8.83 -15.94 3.46
N LYS A 106 -9.35 -15.20 2.46
CA LYS A 106 -8.80 -13.93 1.92
C LYS A 106 -9.18 -12.65 2.69
N GLY A 107 -9.92 -12.73 3.80
CA GLY A 107 -10.42 -11.56 4.54
C GLY A 107 -9.90 -11.44 5.99
N TYR A 108 -10.06 -10.26 6.59
CA TYR A 108 -9.83 -10.02 8.01
C TYR A 108 -11.13 -9.99 8.79
N TYR A 109 -11.12 -10.59 9.98
CA TYR A 109 -12.20 -10.43 10.95
C TYR A 109 -11.67 -9.62 12.13
N CYS A 110 -12.34 -8.56 12.54
CA CYS A 110 -11.92 -7.72 13.66
C CYS A 110 -12.94 -7.82 14.78
N THR A 111 -12.47 -7.94 16.03
CA THR A 111 -13.31 -7.75 17.22
C THR A 111 -12.89 -6.48 17.93
N ILE A 112 -13.87 -5.66 18.28
CA ILE A 112 -13.69 -4.45 19.08
C ILE A 112 -14.43 -4.68 20.40
N GLU A 113 -13.70 -4.58 21.51
CA GLU A 113 -14.20 -4.62 22.89
C GLU A 113 -14.22 -3.18 23.40
N GLY A 114 -15.32 -2.77 24.03
CA GLY A 114 -15.48 -1.41 24.56
C GLY A 114 -16.95 -1.00 24.66
N ASN A 115 -17.20 0.21 25.15
CA ASN A 115 -18.51 0.84 25.21
C ASN A 115 -18.90 1.47 23.87
N ILE A 116 -18.88 0.67 22.82
CA ILE A 116 -19.10 1.12 21.44
C ILE A 116 -20.21 0.34 20.76
N ARG A 117 -21.05 1.04 20.02
CA ARG A 117 -22.05 0.42 19.16
C ARG A 117 -21.45 0.19 17.77
N LEU A 118 -21.27 -1.08 17.42
CA LEU A 118 -20.83 -1.49 16.08
C LEU A 118 -22.04 -1.62 15.16
N ASP A 119 -22.57 -0.48 14.70
CA ASP A 119 -23.61 -0.43 13.67
C ASP A 119 -23.04 -0.05 12.30
N GLN A 120 -23.90 -0.07 11.29
CA GLN A 120 -23.53 0.20 9.91
C GLN A 120 -22.95 1.62 9.73
N GLU A 121 -23.49 2.59 10.45
CA GLU A 121 -23.01 3.98 10.43
C GLU A 121 -21.58 4.08 10.97
N PHE A 122 -21.27 3.40 12.07
CA PHE A 122 -19.90 3.33 12.58
C PHE A 122 -18.94 2.71 11.56
N LEU A 123 -19.34 1.61 10.92
CA LEU A 123 -18.51 0.93 9.91
C LEU A 123 -18.22 1.82 8.69
N GLU A 124 -19.22 2.57 8.23
CA GLU A 124 -19.07 3.52 7.11
C GLU A 124 -18.09 4.65 7.43
N HIS A 125 -18.15 5.20 8.65
CA HIS A 125 -17.19 6.21 9.11
C HIS A 125 -15.77 5.66 9.19
N VAL A 126 -15.59 4.43 9.69
CA VAL A 126 -14.27 3.77 9.72
C VAL A 126 -13.73 3.56 8.30
N GLU A 127 -14.56 3.10 7.36
CA GLU A 127 -14.16 2.94 5.96
C GLU A 127 -13.74 4.28 5.34
N ALA A 128 -14.54 5.34 5.54
CA ALA A 128 -14.24 6.67 5.03
C ALA A 128 -12.90 7.17 5.56
N ARG A 129 -12.63 6.99 6.87
CA ARG A 129 -11.37 7.38 7.50
C ARG A 129 -10.18 6.56 7.00
N MET A 130 -10.34 5.26 6.74
CA MET A 130 -9.28 4.46 6.10
C MET A 130 -8.93 4.99 4.71
N ARG A 131 -9.95 5.36 3.91
CA ARG A 131 -9.75 5.93 2.56
C ARG A 131 -9.08 7.31 2.61
N GLU A 132 -9.35 8.11 3.63
CA GLU A 132 -8.65 9.37 3.90
C GLU A 132 -7.18 9.12 4.28
N ASN A 133 -6.90 8.25 5.26
CA ASN A 133 -5.54 7.87 5.67
C ASN A 133 -4.70 7.35 4.48
N ALA A 134 -5.32 6.64 3.54
CA ALA A 134 -4.64 6.15 2.33
C ALA A 134 -4.30 7.27 1.32
N ARG A 135 -5.02 8.39 1.33
CA ARG A 135 -4.76 9.57 0.50
C ARG A 135 -3.70 10.48 1.13
N ASP A 136 -3.70 10.60 2.45
CA ASP A 136 -2.80 11.50 3.20
C ASP A 136 -1.41 10.92 3.43
N GLY A 137 -1.23 9.60 3.24
CA GLY A 137 0.06 8.90 3.37
C GLY A 137 1.16 9.30 2.37
N GLY A 138 0.95 10.35 1.57
CA GLY A 138 1.96 10.95 0.68
C GLY A 138 2.92 11.94 1.36
N ASP A 139 2.53 12.59 2.48
CA ASP A 139 3.26 13.77 2.99
C ASP A 139 3.42 13.79 4.53
N GLY A 140 3.30 12.65 5.21
CA GLY A 140 2.92 12.63 6.62
C GLY A 140 3.86 12.04 7.66
N TYR A 141 5.12 11.69 7.38
CA TYR A 141 6.08 11.24 8.42
C TYR A 141 7.52 11.60 8.05
N ALA A 142 7.82 12.89 8.05
CA ALA A 142 9.19 13.40 8.14
C ALA A 142 9.26 14.38 9.32
N HIS A 143 9.46 13.84 10.52
CA HIS A 143 10.03 14.53 11.66
C HIS A 143 11.03 13.60 12.35
#